data_AF-A0A7T4X0V8-F1
#
_entry.id   AF-A0A7T4X0V8-F1
#
_cell.length_a   1.000
_cell.length_b   1.000
_cell.length_c   1.000
_cell.angle_alpha   90.00
_cell.angle_beta   90.00
_cell.angle_gamma   90.00
#
_symmetry.space_group_name_H-M   'P 1'
#
loop_
_entity.id
_entity.type
_entity.pdbx_description
1 polymer ?
#
loop_
_entity_poly.entity_id
_entity_poly.type
_entity_poly.pdbx_seq_one_letter_code
_entity_poly.pdbx_strand_id
1 'polypeptide(L)'
;MEAMSLTPPYWISMGALAITTLAGAVFILNGLGLILEFESFIKATTLFFWAFGTWWIPLLVVLGVWRHVINKVPLNYSPDLWGMPFPLAMYTVGTINLSQALELSFLMIISDITFVIALITWILIFIGMIVHHGKRLRRH
;
A
#
# COMPACT_ATOMS: atom_id res chain seq x y z
N MET A 1 -5.17 -24.40 -10.26
CA MET A 1 -5.22 -23.27 -9.30
C MET A 1 -5.44 -22.00 -10.10
N GLU A 2 -6.61 -21.37 -9.96
CA GLU A 2 -6.98 -20.18 -10.73
C GLU A 2 -6.07 -18.99 -10.39
N ALA A 3 -5.19 -18.61 -11.31
CA ALA A 3 -4.33 -17.44 -11.19
C ALA A 3 -5.09 -16.09 -11.29
N MET A 4 -6.43 -16.12 -11.40
CA MET A 4 -7.25 -14.95 -11.72
C MET A 4 -7.78 -14.21 -10.49
N SER A 5 -7.80 -14.83 -9.30
CA SER A 5 -8.31 -14.20 -8.07
C SER A 5 -7.23 -13.53 -7.22
N LEU A 6 -5.95 -13.60 -7.62
CA LEU A 6 -4.83 -13.35 -6.71
C LEU A 6 -4.24 -11.92 -6.73
N THR A 7 -4.87 -10.92 -7.34
CA THR A 7 -4.24 -9.59 -7.43
C THR A 7 -4.94 -8.51 -6.60
N PRO A 8 -6.26 -8.28 -6.75
CA PRO A 8 -6.95 -7.31 -5.91
C PRO A 8 -6.94 -7.65 -4.41
N PRO A 9 -7.15 -8.91 -3.98
CA PRO A 9 -7.19 -9.24 -2.55
C PRO A 9 -5.86 -9.01 -1.82
N TYR A 10 -4.72 -9.24 -2.47
CA TYR A 10 -3.42 -9.18 -1.82
C TYR A 10 -2.96 -7.76 -1.50
N TRP A 11 -3.29 -6.81 -2.37
CA TRP A 11 -3.07 -5.39 -2.09
C TRP A 11 -4.00 -4.89 -0.99
N ILE A 12 -5.25 -5.36 -0.95
CA ILE A 12 -6.19 -5.04 0.15
C ILE A 12 -5.64 -5.55 1.49
N SER A 13 -5.15 -6.79 1.54
CA SER A 13 -4.52 -7.35 2.75
C SER A 13 -3.29 -6.54 3.20
N MET A 14 -2.44 -6.14 2.26
CA MET A 14 -1.30 -5.26 2.55
C MET A 14 -1.76 -3.89 3.09
N GLY A 15 -2.82 -3.34 2.51
CA GLY A 15 -3.44 -2.10 2.97
C GLY A 15 -3.94 -2.20 4.42
N ALA A 16 -4.49 -3.34 4.83
CA ALA A 16 -4.89 -3.56 6.22
C ALA A 16 -3.70 -3.43 7.18
N LEU A 17 -2.54 -4.03 6.86
CA LEU A 17 -1.31 -3.92 7.66
C LEU A 17 -0.83 -2.47 7.76
N ALA A 18 -0.91 -1.73 6.66
CA ALA A 18 -0.54 -0.31 6.61
C ALA A 18 -1.47 0.57 7.46
N ILE A 19 -2.79 0.33 7.41
CA ILE A 19 -3.76 1.07 8.24
C ILE A 19 -3.58 0.73 9.72
N THR A 20 -3.33 -0.53 10.07
CA THR A 20 -3.04 -0.92 11.46
C THR A 20 -1.77 -0.23 11.97
N THR A 21 -0.73 -0.16 11.14
CA THR A 21 0.50 0.60 11.45
C THR A 21 0.19 2.08 11.66
N LEU A 22 -0.59 2.69 10.76
CA LEU A 22 -0.96 4.09 10.88
C LEU A 22 -1.76 4.36 12.16
N ALA A 23 -2.74 3.51 12.47
CA ALA A 23 -3.54 3.64 13.69
C ALA A 23 -2.69 3.54 14.96
N GLY A 24 -1.78 2.57 15.01
CA GLY A 24 -0.86 2.42 16.14
C GLY A 24 0.08 3.61 16.31
N ALA A 25 0.63 4.13 15.20
CA ALA A 25 1.47 5.33 15.23
C ALA A 25 0.68 6.58 15.69
N VAL A 26 -0.56 6.74 15.23
CA VAL A 26 -1.44 7.84 15.68
C VAL A 26 -1.74 7.74 17.18
N PHE A 27 -1.95 6.53 17.71
CA PHE A 27 -2.12 6.31 19.15
C PHE A 27 -0.87 6.66 19.95
N ILE A 28 0.32 6.35 19.45
CA ILE A 28 1.57 6.73 20.13
C ILE A 28 1.75 8.26 20.13
N LEU A 29 1.44 8.92 19.01
CA LEU A 29 1.64 10.36 18.85
C LEU A 29 0.60 11.23 19.59
N ASN A 30 -0.64 10.75 19.72
CA ASN A 30 -1.77 11.56 20.21
C ASN A 30 -2.54 10.89 21.36
N GLY A 31 -2.11 9.72 21.81
CA GLY A 31 -2.82 8.93 22.83
C GLY A 31 -2.78 9.57 24.21
N LEU A 32 -3.87 9.42 24.94
CA LEU A 32 -4.01 9.88 26.33
C LEU A 32 -4.65 8.78 27.18
N GLY A 33 -4.53 8.90 28.51
CA GLY A 33 -5.14 7.96 29.46
C GLY A 33 -4.61 6.54 29.31
N LEU A 34 -5.51 5.56 29.20
CA LEU A 34 -5.19 4.13 29.13
C LEU A 34 -4.18 3.77 28.03
N ILE A 35 -4.12 4.54 26.93
CA ILE A 35 -3.17 4.29 25.83
C ILE A 35 -1.71 4.39 26.29
N LEU A 36 -1.41 5.29 27.23
CA LEU A 36 -0.06 5.49 27.78
C LEU A 36 0.41 4.27 28.57
N GLU A 37 -0.50 3.57 29.24
CA GLU A 37 -0.18 2.33 29.98
C GLU A 37 0.21 1.18 29.03
N PHE A 38 -0.30 1.21 27.79
CA PHE A 38 -0.01 0.21 26.75
C PHE A 38 1.00 0.69 25.70
N GLU A 39 1.64 1.83 25.90
CA GLU A 39 2.48 2.47 24.88
C GLU A 39 3.55 1.51 24.32
N SER A 40 4.26 0.80 25.20
CA SER A 40 5.29 -0.18 24.78
C SER A 40 4.72 -1.32 23.94
N PHE A 41 3.52 -1.82 24.28
CA PHE A 41 2.84 -2.86 23.52
C PHE A 41 2.38 -2.34 22.14
N ILE A 42 1.86 -1.12 22.09
CA ILE A 42 1.45 -0.46 20.84
C ILE A 42 2.67 -0.23 19.95
N LYS A 43 3.80 0.25 20.49
CA LYS A 43 5.05 0.40 19.72
C LYS A 43 5.49 -0.90 19.08
N ALA A 44 5.56 -1.98 19.86
CA ALA A 44 5.99 -3.29 19.37
C ALA A 44 5.05 -3.84 18.28
N THR A 45 3.74 -3.79 18.50
CA THR A 45 2.75 -4.29 17.53
C THR A 45 2.70 -3.43 16.27
N THR A 46 2.82 -2.11 16.40
CA THR A 46 2.86 -1.18 15.27
C THR A 46 4.07 -1.46 14.36
N LEU A 47 5.25 -1.60 14.96
CA LEU A 47 6.47 -1.94 14.22
C LEU A 47 6.38 -3.33 13.57
N PHE A 48 5.77 -4.30 14.26
CA PHE A 48 5.54 -5.64 13.71
C PHE A 48 4.64 -5.61 12.47
N PHE A 49 3.51 -4.92 12.52
CA PHE A 49 2.61 -4.80 11.37
C PHE A 49 3.26 -4.05 10.20
N TRP A 50 4.04 -3.01 10.50
CA TRP A 50 4.80 -2.31 9.48
C TRP A 50 5.79 -3.24 8.79
N ALA A 51 6.61 -3.96 9.55
CA ALA A 51 7.61 -4.87 9.02
C ALA A 51 6.97 -5.98 8.16
N PHE A 52 5.82 -6.50 8.59
CA PHE A 52 5.06 -7.47 7.82
C PHE A 52 4.51 -6.87 6.52
N GLY A 53 4.03 -5.62 6.57
CA GLY A 53 3.62 -4.85 5.38
C GLY A 53 4.78 -4.59 4.42
N THR A 54 5.97 -4.23 4.93
CA THR A 54 7.18 -4.04 4.13
C THR A 54 7.59 -5.33 3.44
N TRP A 55 7.55 -6.47 4.15
CA TRP A 55 7.85 -7.77 3.58
C TRP A 55 6.86 -8.21 2.50
N TRP A 56 5.62 -7.72 2.58
CA TRP A 56 4.59 -7.99 1.58
C TRP A 56 4.90 -7.32 0.23
N ILE A 57 5.62 -6.19 0.21
CA ILE A 57 5.92 -5.44 -1.02
C ILE A 57 6.77 -6.26 -2.00
N PRO A 58 7.92 -6.87 -1.63
CA PRO A 58 8.67 -7.75 -2.52
C PRO A 58 7.82 -8.87 -3.12
N LEU A 59 6.96 -9.51 -2.33
CA LEU A 59 6.06 -10.56 -2.80
C LEU A 59 5.12 -10.04 -3.89
N LEU A 60 4.49 -8.89 -3.66
CA LEU A 60 3.59 -8.25 -4.62
C LEU A 60 4.30 -7.84 -5.92
N VAL A 61 5.53 -7.32 -5.80
CA VAL A 61 6.35 -6.96 -6.96
C VAL A 61 6.70 -8.20 -7.79
N VAL A 62 7.14 -9.28 -7.16
CA VAL A 62 7.45 -10.55 -7.85
C VAL A 62 6.21 -11.09 -8.56
N LEU A 63 5.04 -11.09 -7.90
CA LEU A 63 3.78 -11.53 -8.51
C LEU A 63 3.37 -10.64 -9.69
N GLY A 64 3.55 -9.32 -9.58
CA GLY A 64 3.29 -8.36 -10.66
C GLY A 64 4.19 -8.59 -11.87
N VAL A 65 5.50 -8.75 -11.65
CA VAL A 65 6.48 -9.05 -12.70
C VAL A 65 6.18 -10.39 -13.35
N TRP A 66 5.91 -11.44 -12.57
CA TRP A 66 5.55 -12.75 -13.10
C TRP A 66 4.29 -12.69 -13.97
N ARG A 67 3.27 -11.95 -13.55
CA ARG A 67 2.01 -11.80 -14.31
C ARG A 67 2.20 -11.06 -15.64
N HIS A 68 2.92 -9.95 -15.65
CA HIS A 68 2.98 -9.08 -16.82
C HIS A 68 4.19 -9.34 -17.72
N VAL A 69 5.33 -9.74 -17.16
CA VAL A 69 6.57 -10.00 -17.92
C VAL A 69 6.65 -11.45 -18.37
N ILE A 70 6.42 -12.39 -17.45
CA ILE A 70 6.58 -13.83 -17.73
C ILE A 70 5.33 -14.39 -18.42
N ASN A 71 4.15 -14.16 -17.84
CA ASN A 71 2.87 -14.66 -18.39
C ASN A 71 2.27 -13.76 -19.48
N LYS A 72 2.92 -12.61 -19.78
CA LYS A 72 2.52 -11.66 -20.83
C LYS A 72 1.04 -11.26 -20.78
N VAL A 73 0.46 -11.20 -19.58
CA VAL A 73 -0.96 -10.82 -19.42
C VAL A 73 -1.10 -9.34 -19.82
N PRO A 74 -1.94 -9.02 -20.83
CA PRO A 74 -2.05 -7.65 -21.32
C PRO A 74 -2.55 -6.71 -20.23
N LEU A 75 -1.91 -5.54 -20.12
CA LEU A 75 -2.30 -4.46 -19.22
C LEU A 75 -3.56 -3.75 -19.76
N ASN A 76 -4.71 -4.40 -19.58
CA ASN A 76 -6.00 -3.78 -19.81
C ASN A 76 -6.49 -3.14 -18.52
N TYR A 77 -7.02 -1.92 -18.63
CA TYR A 77 -7.67 -1.28 -17.49
C TYR A 77 -8.84 -2.13 -17.00
N SER A 78 -8.82 -2.48 -15.71
CA SER A 78 -9.98 -2.96 -14.97
C SER A 78 -10.16 -2.09 -13.71
N PRO A 79 -11.40 -1.88 -13.23
CA PRO A 79 -11.65 -1.14 -12.00
C PRO A 79 -10.89 -1.70 -10.79
N ASP A 80 -10.61 -3.01 -10.75
CA ASP A 80 -9.90 -3.66 -9.63
C ASP A 80 -8.47 -3.14 -9.44
N LEU A 81 -7.86 -2.53 -10.47
CA LEU A 81 -6.52 -1.94 -10.37
C LEU A 81 -6.47 -0.80 -9.34
N TRP A 82 -7.59 -0.12 -9.09
CA TRP A 82 -7.71 0.93 -8.06
C TRP A 82 -7.49 0.40 -6.63
N GLY A 83 -7.51 -0.92 -6.43
CA GLY A 83 -7.13 -1.56 -5.17
C GLY A 83 -5.64 -1.45 -4.81
N MET A 84 -4.76 -1.01 -5.72
CA MET A 84 -3.31 -0.87 -5.48
C MET A 84 -2.84 0.51 -4.95
N PRO A 85 -3.26 1.65 -5.53
CA PRO A 85 -2.73 2.95 -5.13
C PRO A 85 -3.10 3.32 -3.68
N PHE A 86 -4.26 2.87 -3.21
CA PHE A 86 -4.70 3.14 -1.83
C PHE A 86 -3.77 2.48 -0.79
N PRO A 87 -3.51 1.15 -0.81
CA PRO A 87 -2.55 0.52 0.08
C PRO A 87 -1.15 1.13 0.03
N LEU A 88 -0.64 1.48 -1.15
CA LEU A 88 0.67 2.13 -1.30
C LEU A 88 0.71 3.50 -0.62
N ALA A 89 -0.34 4.30 -0.78
CA ALA A 89 -0.46 5.59 -0.10
C ALA A 89 -0.57 5.40 1.42
N MET A 90 -1.39 4.47 1.90
CA MET A 90 -1.51 4.17 3.32
C MET A 90 -0.19 3.67 3.92
N TYR A 91 0.56 2.84 3.21
CA TYR A 91 1.88 2.39 3.65
C TYR A 91 2.86 3.57 3.79
N THR A 92 2.83 4.50 2.84
CA THR A 92 3.65 5.73 2.89
C THR A 92 3.28 6.56 4.12
N VAL A 93 2.00 6.88 4.32
CA VAL A 93 1.53 7.68 5.45
C VAL A 93 1.80 6.96 6.79
N GLY A 94 1.58 5.64 6.84
CA GLY A 94 1.89 4.81 7.99
C GLY A 94 3.38 4.82 8.33
N THR A 95 4.26 4.76 7.33
CA THR A 95 5.73 4.81 7.52
C THR A 95 6.18 6.19 8.03
N ILE A 96 5.59 7.28 7.54
CA ILE A 96 5.85 8.63 8.05
C ILE A 96 5.44 8.75 9.52
N ASN A 97 4.22 8.33 9.86
CA ASN A 97 3.73 8.40 11.24
C ASN A 97 4.54 7.48 12.16
N LEU A 98 4.91 6.29 11.70
CA LEU A 98 5.76 5.37 12.45
C LEU A 98 7.15 5.97 12.71
N SER A 99 7.74 6.61 11.70
CA SER A 99 9.01 7.32 11.83
C SER A 99 8.95 8.38 12.92
N GLN A 100 7.84 9.12 13.02
CA GLN A 100 7.65 10.13 14.04
C GLN A 100 7.37 9.50 15.41
N ALA A 101 6.49 8.49 15.47
CA ALA A 101 6.08 7.81 16.70
C ALA A 101 7.21 7.06 17.41
N LEU A 102 8.16 6.52 16.64
CA LEU A 102 9.30 5.76 17.16
C LEU A 102 10.63 6.51 17.05
N GLU A 103 10.61 7.76 16.58
CA GLU A 103 11.80 8.59 16.34
C GLU A 103 12.84 7.93 15.40
N LEU A 104 12.36 7.12 14.45
CA LEU A 104 13.18 6.37 13.49
C LEU A 104 13.31 7.12 12.16
N SER A 105 14.12 8.19 12.14
CA SER A 105 14.26 9.08 10.97
C SER A 105 14.68 8.37 9.66
N PHE A 106 15.38 7.24 9.74
CA PHE A 106 15.76 6.46 8.55
C PHE A 106 14.56 5.92 7.77
N LEU A 107 13.40 5.76 8.40
CA LEU A 107 12.17 5.30 7.74
C LEU A 107 11.64 6.32 6.72
N MET A 108 12.03 7.58 6.81
CA MET A 108 11.62 8.60 5.83
C MET A 108 12.10 8.31 4.42
N ILE A 109 13.28 7.67 4.27
CA ILE A 109 13.79 7.23 2.95
C ILE A 109 12.80 6.24 2.31
N ILE A 110 12.25 5.33 3.12
CA ILE A 110 11.27 4.35 2.64
C ILE A 110 9.99 5.08 2.22
N SER A 111 9.52 6.02 3.04
CA SER A 111 8.34 6.85 2.72
C SER A 111 8.50 7.63 1.42
N ASP A 112 9.64 8.26 1.17
CA ASP A 112 9.89 9.04 -0.04
C ASP A 112 9.83 8.15 -1.30
N ILE A 113 10.44 6.97 -1.22
CA ILE A 113 10.40 5.98 -2.31
C ILE A 113 8.96 5.50 -2.53
N THR A 114 8.26 5.10 -1.47
CA THR A 114 6.89 4.57 -1.61
C THR A 114 5.89 5.63 -2.03
N PHE A 115 6.11 6.91 -1.66
CA PHE A 115 5.32 8.03 -2.14
C PHE A 115 5.39 8.16 -3.67
N VAL A 116 6.62 8.17 -4.22
CA VAL A 116 6.83 8.26 -5.66
C VAL A 116 6.19 7.05 -6.37
N ILE A 117 6.35 5.85 -5.83
CA ILE A 117 5.72 4.63 -6.37
C ILE A 117 4.18 4.73 -6.33
N ALA A 118 3.61 5.18 -5.23
CA ALA A 118 2.16 5.35 -5.07
C ALA A 118 1.61 6.34 -6.09
N LEU A 119 2.30 7.47 -6.27
CA LEU A 119 1.91 8.52 -7.22
C LEU A 119 1.99 8.04 -8.66
N ILE A 120 3.09 7.39 -9.06
CA ILE A 120 3.24 6.81 -10.40
C ILE A 120 2.14 5.78 -10.66
N THR A 121 1.89 4.88 -9.70
CA THR A 121 0.84 3.85 -9.82
C THR A 121 -0.54 4.49 -10.00
N TRP A 122 -0.86 5.51 -9.21
CA TRP A 122 -2.10 6.25 -9.32
C TRP A 122 -2.26 6.91 -10.71
N ILE A 123 -1.23 7.61 -11.19
CA ILE A 123 -1.24 8.29 -12.50
C ILE A 123 -1.45 7.27 -13.64
N LEU A 124 -0.74 6.14 -13.61
CA LEU A 124 -0.86 5.12 -14.65
C LEU A 124 -2.27 4.52 -14.71
N ILE A 125 -2.87 4.21 -13.56
CA ILE A 125 -4.23 3.67 -13.48
C ILE A 125 -5.25 4.72 -13.93
N PHE A 126 -5.06 5.99 -13.52
CA PHE A 126 -5.91 7.10 -13.91
C PHE A 126 -5.89 7.35 -15.43
N ILE A 127 -4.70 7.35 -16.06
CA ILE A 127 -4.57 7.42 -17.52
C ILE A 127 -5.27 6.21 -18.17
N GLY A 128 -5.06 5.01 -17.64
CA GLY A 128 -5.73 3.79 -18.11
C GLY A 128 -7.26 3.91 -18.08
N MET A 129 -7.80 4.49 -17.01
CA MET A 129 -9.24 4.76 -16.86
C MET A 129 -9.75 5.73 -17.92
N ILE A 130 -9.06 6.86 -18.13
CA ILE A 130 -9.44 7.86 -19.13
C ILE A 130 -9.41 7.25 -20.54
N VAL A 131 -8.33 6.54 -20.89
CA VAL A 131 -8.19 5.90 -22.20
C VAL A 131 -9.27 4.85 -22.41
N HIS A 132 -9.60 4.06 -21.39
CA HIS A 132 -10.66 3.06 -21.46
C HIS A 132 -12.04 3.69 -21.71
N HIS A 133 -12.40 4.74 -20.95
CA HIS A 133 -13.67 5.43 -21.12
C HIS A 133 -13.75 6.21 -22.44
N GLY A 134 -12.66 6.87 -22.85
CA GLY A 134 -12.60 7.60 -24.12
C GLY A 134 -12.77 6.69 -25.35
N LYS A 135 -12.18 5.48 -25.32
CA LYS A 135 -12.39 4.46 -26.37
C LYS A 135 -13.82 3.94 -26.41
N ARG A 136 -14.50 3.85 -25.26
CA ARG A 136 -15.91 3.44 -25.17
C ARG A 136 -16.85 4.49 -25.72
N LEU A 137 -16.59 5.78 -25.45
CA LEU A 137 -17.38 6.90 -25.96
C LEU A 137 -17.25 7.07 -27.48
N ARG A 138 -16.09 6.77 -28.06
CA ARG A 138 -15.86 6.83 -29.53
C ARG A 138 -16.50 5.70 -30.34
N ARG A 139 -17.05 4.67 -29.69
CA ARG A 139 -17.70 3.52 -30.34
C ARG A 139 -19.23 3.68 -30.43
N HIS A 140 -19.78 4.74 -29.83
CA HIS A 140 -21.16 5.18 -29.98
C HIS A 140 -21.18 6.47 -30.80
#